data_AF-A0A1C7DDT6-F1
#
_entry.id   AF-A0A1C7DDT6-F1
#
_cell.length_a   1.000
_cell.length_b   1.000
_cell.length_c   1.000
_cell.angle_alpha   90.00
_cell.angle_beta   90.00
_cell.angle_gamma   90.00
#
_symmetry.space_group_name_H-M   'P 1'
#
loop_
_entity.id
_entity.type
_entity.pdbx_description
1 polymer ?
#
loop_
_entity_poly.entity_id
_entity_poly.type
_entity_poly.pdbx_seq_one_letter_code
_entity_poly.pdbx_strand_id
1 'polypeptide(L)'
;MNTTLEKKYIPLADYFSTSTNPTITLHFTEIEKIMGQNLPHSAYLNHSWWKKTKAPAKHFQAWTDAGYTVNHVEPNRYVIFERIDLLNKKEAIKNNEDILLIRSAGHGDARFLADLQKSIEGESDFLLYGKEERALSTQKVRKQIIEWKQSGHSIIFLAILNGQHVGYLMVKGNDAKRATHRAELRLAIQANSQGKGIASSLLQKAEEWAITKAISRLELTVLEANVPARTLYEKNGYESEGIRRNSMIIHNEPQNEIYMAKMLAY
;
A
#
# COMPACT_ATOMS: atom_id res chain seq x y z
N MET A 1 -4.06 32.52 3.45
CA MET A 1 -5.17 31.62 3.08
C MET A 1 -4.58 30.26 2.78
N ASN A 2 -4.78 29.27 3.65
CA ASN A 2 -4.31 27.89 3.43
C ASN A 2 -5.11 27.29 2.28
N THR A 3 -4.59 27.40 1.06
CA THR A 3 -5.22 26.81 -0.11
C THR A 3 -4.95 25.31 -0.13
N THR A 4 -5.94 24.52 0.26
CA THR A 4 -5.89 23.06 0.31
C THR A 4 -5.54 22.45 -1.06
N LEU A 5 -4.55 21.55 -1.09
CA LEU A 5 -4.21 20.72 -2.26
C LEU A 5 -5.44 19.88 -2.66
N GLU A 6 -5.64 19.67 -3.96
CA GLU A 6 -6.72 18.78 -4.42
C GLU A 6 -6.48 17.36 -3.88
N LYS A 7 -7.52 16.75 -3.30
CA LYS A 7 -7.45 15.43 -2.62
C LYS A 7 -6.73 14.35 -3.43
N LYS A 8 -6.86 14.42 -4.75
CA LYS A 8 -6.35 13.44 -5.70
C LYS A 8 -4.82 13.47 -5.89
N TYR A 9 -4.16 14.54 -5.42
CA TYR A 9 -2.69 14.69 -5.42
C TYR A 9 -2.07 14.48 -4.04
N ILE A 10 -2.87 14.32 -2.98
CA ILE A 10 -2.37 14.05 -1.63
C ILE A 10 -1.45 12.82 -1.60
N PRO A 11 -1.77 11.67 -2.23
CA PRO A 11 -0.85 10.52 -2.24
C PRO A 11 0.52 10.83 -2.85
N LEU A 12 0.55 11.72 -3.86
CA LEU A 12 1.80 12.16 -4.46
C LEU A 12 2.57 13.09 -3.51
N ALA A 13 1.87 13.98 -2.81
CA ALA A 13 2.47 14.82 -1.77
C ALA A 13 3.08 14.00 -0.64
N ASP A 14 2.34 12.99 -0.16
CA ASP A 14 2.81 12.07 0.87
C ASP A 14 4.09 11.36 0.40
N TYR A 15 4.10 10.85 -0.85
CA TYR A 15 5.28 10.21 -1.45
C TYR A 15 6.52 11.13 -1.41
N PHE A 16 6.41 12.38 -1.87
CA PHE A 16 7.54 13.31 -1.84
C PHE A 16 7.94 13.71 -0.42
N SER A 17 6.98 13.87 0.49
CA SER A 17 7.27 14.22 1.89
C SER A 17 8.05 13.13 2.63
N THR A 18 7.86 11.87 2.25
CA THR A 18 8.60 10.72 2.81
C THR A 18 10.00 10.55 2.22
N SER A 19 10.32 11.24 1.12
CA SER A 19 11.58 11.07 0.41
C SER A 19 12.67 12.00 0.93
N THR A 20 13.86 11.43 1.12
CA THR A 20 15.11 12.15 1.42
C THR A 20 15.98 12.35 0.18
N ASN A 21 15.71 11.61 -0.91
CA ASN A 21 16.55 11.52 -2.10
C ASN A 21 16.75 12.87 -2.81
N PRO A 22 17.98 13.20 -3.25
CA PRO A 22 18.26 14.45 -3.96
C PRO A 22 17.60 14.51 -5.34
N THR A 23 17.48 13.36 -6.01
CA THR A 23 16.88 13.22 -7.33
C THR A 23 15.92 12.04 -7.31
N ILE A 24 14.71 12.22 -7.85
CA ILE A 24 13.71 11.17 -8.01
C ILE A 24 13.30 11.10 -9.47
N THR A 25 13.38 9.92 -10.06
CA THR A 25 12.78 9.64 -11.36
C THR A 25 11.51 8.84 -11.16
N LEU A 26 10.38 9.35 -11.66
CA LEU A 26 9.11 8.61 -11.66
C LEU A 26 8.58 8.48 -13.09
N HIS A 27 8.31 7.25 -13.50
CA HIS A 27 7.53 6.98 -14.70
C HIS A 27 6.09 7.45 -14.52
N PHE A 28 5.42 7.82 -15.62
CA PHE A 28 4.04 8.28 -15.51
C PHE A 28 3.13 7.21 -14.91
N THR A 29 3.37 5.94 -15.24
CA THR A 29 2.65 4.81 -14.67
C THR A 29 2.88 4.64 -13.17
N GLU A 30 4.06 5.01 -12.66
CA GLU A 30 4.37 5.03 -11.21
C GLU A 30 3.63 6.15 -10.50
N ILE A 31 3.57 7.34 -11.11
CA ILE A 31 2.82 8.47 -10.58
C ILE A 31 1.33 8.12 -10.50
N GLU A 32 0.78 7.48 -11.52
CA GLU A 32 -0.61 7.02 -11.54
C GLU A 32 -0.90 5.96 -10.49
N LYS A 33 0.05 5.03 -10.27
CA LYS A 33 -0.01 4.03 -9.19
C LYS A 33 0.00 4.70 -7.81
N ILE A 34 0.88 5.68 -7.60
CA ILE A 34 0.92 6.47 -6.36
C ILE A 34 -0.42 7.18 -6.13
N MET A 35 -0.93 7.87 -7.15
CA MET A 35 -2.18 8.63 -7.08
C MET A 35 -3.44 7.75 -7.00
N GLY A 36 -3.36 6.51 -7.48
CA GLY A 36 -4.51 5.60 -7.60
C GLY A 36 -5.51 6.01 -8.69
N GLN A 37 -5.06 6.76 -9.69
CA GLN A 37 -5.87 7.22 -10.83
C GLN A 37 -4.96 7.69 -11.96
N ASN A 38 -5.52 7.79 -13.17
CA ASN A 38 -4.76 8.27 -14.33
C ASN A 38 -4.42 9.76 -14.22
N LEU A 39 -3.25 10.12 -14.77
CA LEU A 39 -2.87 11.51 -14.97
C LEU A 39 -3.78 12.16 -16.03
N PRO A 40 -4.05 13.48 -15.93
CA PRO A 40 -4.81 14.17 -16.97
C PRO A 40 -4.03 14.16 -18.29
N HIS A 41 -4.73 14.11 -19.43
CA HIS A 41 -4.12 14.05 -20.76
C HIS A 41 -3.06 15.15 -20.99
N SER A 42 -3.25 16.33 -20.42
CA SER A 42 -2.27 17.43 -20.48
C SER A 42 -0.92 17.11 -19.84
N ALA A 43 -0.86 16.26 -18.81
CA ALA A 43 0.39 15.84 -18.17
C ALA A 43 1.25 14.97 -19.09
N TYR A 44 0.62 14.27 -20.04
CA TYR A 44 1.29 13.40 -20.98
C TYR A 44 2.01 14.16 -22.09
N LEU A 45 1.39 15.25 -22.56
CA LEU A 45 1.80 15.95 -23.77
C LEU A 45 2.58 17.24 -23.50
N ASN A 46 2.36 17.88 -22.34
CA ASN A 46 2.85 19.24 -22.10
C ASN A 46 3.87 19.31 -20.96
N HIS A 47 5.13 19.58 -21.28
CA HIS A 47 6.18 19.89 -20.29
C HIS A 47 5.77 21.03 -19.34
N SER A 48 4.99 21.99 -19.84
CA SER A 48 4.48 23.12 -19.07
C SER A 48 3.50 22.72 -17.96
N TRP A 49 2.85 21.56 -18.07
CA TRP A 49 2.01 21.04 -16.99
C TRP A 49 2.84 20.73 -15.74
N TRP A 50 4.01 20.11 -15.93
CA TRP A 50 4.95 19.76 -14.85
C TRP A 50 5.72 20.97 -14.32
N LYS A 51 6.08 21.92 -15.18
CA LYS A 51 6.77 23.15 -14.77
C LYS A 51 5.82 24.26 -14.28
N LYS A 52 4.53 23.96 -14.11
CA LYS A 52 3.55 24.94 -13.68
C LYS A 52 3.80 25.34 -12.23
N THR A 53 3.91 26.63 -11.96
CA THR A 53 4.19 27.17 -10.61
C THR A 53 3.21 28.27 -10.18
N LYS A 54 2.11 28.45 -10.94
CA LYS A 54 1.12 29.51 -10.70
C LYS A 54 -0.31 29.00 -10.83
N ALA A 55 -1.21 29.64 -10.07
CA ALA A 55 -2.65 29.42 -10.05
C ALA A 55 -3.29 29.51 -11.47
N PRO A 56 -4.46 28.88 -11.72
CA PRO A 56 -5.39 28.28 -10.76
C PRO A 56 -5.10 26.82 -10.38
N ALA A 57 -4.28 26.11 -11.17
CA ALA A 57 -3.94 24.72 -10.89
C ALA A 57 -2.95 24.63 -9.71
N LYS A 58 -3.07 23.61 -8.87
CA LYS A 58 -2.30 23.46 -7.63
C LYS A 58 -1.54 22.14 -7.53
N HIS A 59 -1.62 21.29 -8.55
CA HIS A 59 -1.01 19.95 -8.54
C HIS A 59 0.50 19.97 -8.28
N PHE A 60 1.19 21.04 -8.70
CA PHE A 60 2.63 21.19 -8.49
C PHE A 60 3.04 21.30 -7.02
N GLN A 61 2.13 21.73 -6.14
CA GLN A 61 2.34 21.77 -4.70
C GLN A 61 2.67 20.39 -4.12
N ALA A 62 2.22 19.32 -4.78
CA ALA A 62 2.51 17.95 -4.36
C ALA A 62 4.02 17.62 -4.30
N TRP A 63 4.88 18.31 -5.04
CA TRP A 63 6.33 18.11 -4.93
C TRP A 63 7.05 19.38 -4.46
N THR A 64 6.56 20.57 -4.82
CA THR A 64 7.23 21.82 -4.41
C THR A 64 7.15 22.07 -2.91
N ASP A 65 6.07 21.67 -2.24
CA ASP A 65 5.93 21.85 -0.79
C ASP A 65 6.91 20.95 -0.02
N ALA A 66 7.36 19.85 -0.64
CA ALA A 66 8.42 18.97 -0.14
C ALA A 66 9.83 19.40 -0.61
N GLY A 67 9.97 20.57 -1.25
CA GLY A 67 11.27 21.13 -1.68
C GLY A 67 11.79 20.61 -3.02
N TYR A 68 10.98 19.88 -3.80
CA TYR A 68 11.37 19.38 -5.12
C TYR A 68 10.98 20.35 -6.25
N THR A 69 11.76 20.36 -7.33
CA THR A 69 11.44 21.00 -8.61
C THR A 69 11.57 20.00 -9.75
N VAL A 70 10.97 20.30 -10.89
CA VAL A 70 11.06 19.46 -12.10
C VAL A 70 12.32 19.84 -12.89
N ASN A 71 13.30 18.95 -12.92
CA ASN A 71 14.50 19.10 -13.75
C ASN A 71 14.19 18.76 -15.22
N HIS A 72 13.73 17.53 -15.46
CA HIS A 72 13.50 16.99 -16.81
C HIS A 72 12.15 16.26 -16.91
N VAL A 73 11.54 16.30 -18.10
CA VAL A 73 10.32 15.56 -18.41
C VAL A 73 10.55 14.90 -19.75
N GLU A 74 10.47 13.58 -19.79
CA GLU A 74 10.46 12.78 -21.02
C GLU A 74 8.99 12.44 -21.34
N PRO A 75 8.39 13.03 -22.39
CA PRO A 75 6.98 12.85 -22.71
C PRO A 75 6.57 11.37 -22.80
N ASN A 76 5.40 11.07 -22.27
CA ASN A 76 4.85 9.70 -22.17
C ASN A 76 5.73 8.67 -21.44
N ARG A 77 6.81 9.09 -20.76
CA ARG A 77 7.76 8.16 -20.15
C ARG A 77 7.97 8.41 -18.67
N TYR A 78 8.62 9.53 -18.30
CA TYR A 78 8.99 9.81 -16.92
C TYR A 78 9.25 11.30 -16.64
N VAL A 79 9.28 11.66 -15.37
CA VAL A 79 9.69 12.97 -14.85
C VAL A 79 10.84 12.79 -13.88
N ILE A 80 11.84 13.68 -13.97
CA ILE A 80 12.94 13.78 -13.01
C ILE A 80 12.69 15.01 -12.13
N PHE A 81 12.61 14.76 -10.82
CA PHE A 81 12.48 15.75 -9.79
C PHE A 81 13.79 15.91 -9.04
N GLU A 82 14.14 17.13 -8.65
CA GLU A 82 15.35 17.45 -7.89
C GLU A 82 15.03 18.32 -6.68
N ARG A 83 15.68 18.03 -5.56
CA ARG A 83 15.57 18.83 -4.34
C ARG A 83 16.35 20.12 -4.46
N ILE A 84 15.66 21.24 -4.30
CA ILE A 84 16.23 22.59 -4.48
C ILE A 84 17.32 22.86 -3.44
N ASP A 85 17.14 22.40 -2.21
CA ASP A 85 18.06 22.63 -1.09
C ASP A 85 19.38 21.84 -1.20
N LEU A 86 19.44 20.86 -2.11
CA LEU A 86 20.63 20.05 -2.38
C LEU A 86 21.34 20.42 -3.69
N LEU A 87 20.77 21.31 -4.51
CA LEU A 87 21.36 21.76 -5.78
C LEU A 87 22.72 22.47 -5.63
N ASN A 88 23.04 22.97 -4.43
CA ASN A 88 24.30 23.69 -4.15
C ASN A 88 25.35 22.85 -3.42
N LYS A 89 25.05 21.61 -3.01
CA LYS A 89 26.03 20.69 -2.42
C LYS A 89 26.55 19.76 -3.52
N LYS A 90 27.58 20.22 -4.25
CA LYS A 90 28.41 19.31 -5.06
C LYS A 90 28.89 18.20 -4.12
N GLU A 91 28.58 16.96 -4.47
CA GLU A 91 28.71 15.73 -3.64
C GLU A 91 27.51 15.42 -2.73
N ALA A 92 26.30 15.35 -3.28
CA ALA A 92 25.24 14.55 -2.68
C ALA A 92 25.50 13.06 -3.01
N ILE A 93 25.93 12.32 -1.99
CA ILE A 93 26.14 10.87 -2.00
C ILE A 93 24.94 10.17 -2.63
N LYS A 94 25.23 9.28 -3.58
CA LYS A 94 24.29 8.49 -4.39
C LYS A 94 23.60 7.37 -3.60
N ASN A 95 23.21 7.63 -2.35
CA ASN A 95 22.39 6.70 -1.58
C ASN A 95 20.93 6.99 -1.92
N ASN A 96 20.45 6.34 -2.97
CA ASN A 96 19.05 6.37 -3.35
C ASN A 96 18.29 5.50 -2.35
N GLU A 97 17.70 6.09 -1.32
CA GLU A 97 16.87 5.38 -0.36
C GLU A 97 15.56 4.95 -1.03
N ASP A 98 15.13 3.71 -0.76
CA ASP A 98 13.83 3.20 -1.22
C ASP A 98 12.70 4.02 -0.57
N ILE A 99 11.79 4.58 -1.37
CA ILE A 99 10.65 5.39 -0.88
C ILE A 99 9.43 4.47 -0.75
N LEU A 100 8.97 4.25 0.49
CA LEU A 100 7.80 3.44 0.80
C LEU A 100 6.61 4.32 1.19
N LEU A 101 5.51 4.21 0.44
CA LEU A 101 4.22 4.81 0.76
C LEU A 101 3.22 3.74 1.19
N ILE A 102 2.62 3.89 2.37
CA ILE A 102 1.48 3.09 2.83
C ILE A 102 0.22 3.96 2.80
N ARG A 103 -0.79 3.56 2.01
CA ARG A 103 -2.08 4.28 1.95
C ARG A 103 -3.27 3.35 1.77
N SER A 104 -4.47 3.84 2.07
CA SER A 104 -5.70 3.12 1.78
C SER A 104 -5.94 3.00 0.26
N ALA A 105 -6.48 1.87 -0.19
CA ALA A 105 -6.88 1.65 -1.57
C ALA A 105 -8.11 2.50 -1.95
N GLY A 106 -8.06 3.10 -3.13
CA GLY A 106 -9.17 3.72 -3.83
C GLY A 106 -9.70 2.82 -4.96
N HIS A 107 -10.89 3.13 -5.48
CA HIS A 107 -11.51 2.35 -6.55
C HIS A 107 -10.71 2.31 -7.87
N GLY A 108 -9.81 3.28 -8.07
CA GLY A 108 -8.87 3.29 -9.20
C GLY A 108 -7.73 2.28 -9.06
N ASP A 109 -7.40 1.85 -7.85
CA ASP A 109 -6.37 0.85 -7.58
C ASP A 109 -6.81 -0.58 -7.93
N ALA A 110 -8.11 -0.78 -8.21
CA ALA A 110 -8.71 -2.11 -8.35
C ALA A 110 -7.99 -3.01 -9.36
N ARG A 111 -7.47 -2.45 -10.46
CA ARG A 111 -6.71 -3.23 -11.45
C ARG A 111 -5.37 -3.67 -10.87
N PHE A 112 -4.60 -2.74 -10.32
CA PHE A 112 -3.29 -3.02 -9.73
C PHE A 112 -3.40 -4.00 -8.57
N LEU A 113 -4.41 -3.85 -7.71
CA LEU A 113 -4.65 -4.78 -6.60
C LEU A 113 -5.04 -6.18 -7.12
N ALA A 114 -5.91 -6.28 -8.12
CA ALA A 114 -6.27 -7.58 -8.70
C ALA A 114 -5.06 -8.29 -9.32
N ASP A 115 -4.20 -7.56 -10.02
CA ASP A 115 -2.99 -8.09 -10.64
C ASP A 115 -1.95 -8.50 -9.58
N LEU A 116 -1.77 -7.67 -8.54
CA LEU A 116 -0.88 -7.96 -7.41
C LEU A 116 -1.32 -9.21 -6.65
N GLN A 117 -2.62 -9.36 -6.36
CA GLN A 117 -3.15 -10.54 -5.69
C GLN A 117 -2.87 -11.82 -6.49
N LYS A 118 -3.13 -11.80 -7.81
CA LYS A 118 -2.84 -12.95 -8.67
C LYS A 118 -1.36 -13.31 -8.71
N SER A 119 -0.48 -12.30 -8.77
CA SER A 119 0.98 -12.53 -8.76
C SER A 119 1.40 -13.23 -7.47
N ILE A 120 1.01 -12.68 -6.32
CA ILE A 120 1.41 -13.23 -5.02
C ILE A 120 0.80 -14.62 -4.77
N GLU A 121 -0.47 -14.83 -5.13
CA GLU A 121 -1.13 -16.15 -5.04
C GLU A 121 -0.48 -17.19 -5.96
N GLY A 122 0.11 -16.76 -7.08
CA GLY A 122 0.87 -17.64 -7.97
C GLY A 122 2.28 -17.98 -7.49
N GLU A 123 2.82 -17.21 -6.54
CA GLU A 123 4.19 -17.32 -6.03
C GLU A 123 4.27 -17.97 -4.64
N SER A 124 3.15 -18.09 -3.92
CA SER A 124 3.15 -18.46 -2.49
C SER A 124 2.20 -19.59 -2.16
N ASP A 125 2.76 -20.61 -1.51
CA ASP A 125 2.02 -21.70 -0.89
C ASP A 125 1.44 -21.36 0.49
N PHE A 126 1.55 -20.09 0.92
CA PHE A 126 1.12 -19.69 2.25
C PHE A 126 -0.23 -18.98 2.30
N LEU A 127 -0.86 -18.78 1.14
CA LEU A 127 -2.16 -18.14 1.03
C LEU A 127 -3.27 -19.18 0.85
N LEU A 128 -4.50 -18.77 1.16
CA LEU A 128 -5.69 -19.62 1.01
C LEU A 128 -5.94 -20.05 -0.44
N TYR A 129 -5.58 -19.19 -1.40
CA TYR A 129 -5.74 -19.47 -2.83
C TYR A 129 -4.35 -19.54 -3.46
N GLY A 130 -4.11 -20.61 -4.19
CA GLY A 130 -2.97 -20.78 -5.07
C GLY A 130 -3.21 -20.18 -6.45
N LYS A 131 -2.26 -20.46 -7.35
CA LYS A 131 -2.26 -19.96 -8.74
C LYS A 131 -3.58 -20.29 -9.45
N GLU A 132 -4.26 -19.26 -9.93
CA GLU A 132 -5.46 -19.36 -10.77
C GLU A 132 -6.68 -20.04 -10.11
N GLU A 133 -6.65 -20.31 -8.80
CA GLU A 133 -7.76 -20.98 -8.09
C GLU A 133 -9.00 -20.09 -7.91
N ARG A 134 -8.85 -18.77 -8.08
CA ARG A 134 -9.98 -17.84 -8.02
C ARG A 134 -9.98 -16.78 -9.11
N ALA A 135 -11.18 -16.50 -9.61
CA ALA A 135 -11.41 -15.41 -10.54
C ALA A 135 -11.42 -14.05 -9.81
N LEU A 136 -10.30 -13.33 -9.90
CA LEU A 136 -10.16 -11.94 -9.48
C LEU A 136 -10.27 -11.01 -10.70
N SER A 137 -11.48 -10.50 -10.95
CA SER A 137 -11.67 -9.44 -11.95
C SER A 137 -11.48 -8.06 -11.34
N THR A 138 -10.97 -7.11 -12.13
CA THR A 138 -10.88 -5.69 -11.75
C THR A 138 -12.21 -5.14 -11.26
N GLN A 139 -13.33 -5.57 -11.86
CA GLN A 139 -14.68 -5.14 -11.45
C GLN A 139 -15.04 -5.66 -10.06
N LYS A 140 -14.74 -6.93 -9.75
CA LYS A 140 -15.01 -7.54 -8.44
C LYS A 140 -14.20 -6.87 -7.34
N VAL A 141 -12.90 -6.64 -7.58
CA VAL A 141 -12.03 -5.93 -6.63
C VAL A 141 -12.47 -4.47 -6.45
N ARG A 142 -12.88 -3.79 -7.53
CA ARG A 142 -13.41 -2.42 -7.45
C ARG A 142 -14.67 -2.35 -6.58
N LYS A 143 -15.60 -3.27 -6.80
CA LYS A 143 -16.83 -3.38 -6.01
C LYS A 143 -16.51 -3.59 -4.53
N GLN A 144 -15.59 -4.52 -4.22
CA GLN A 144 -15.13 -4.76 -2.85
C GLN A 144 -14.56 -3.50 -2.19
N ILE A 145 -13.66 -2.77 -2.87
CA ILE A 145 -13.08 -1.52 -2.34
C ILE A 145 -14.17 -0.49 -2.01
N ILE A 146 -15.15 -0.34 -2.90
CA ILE A 146 -16.27 0.61 -2.70
C ILE A 146 -17.14 0.19 -1.52
N GLU A 147 -17.56 -1.08 -1.47
CA GLU A 147 -18.42 -1.61 -0.43
C GLU A 147 -17.77 -1.53 0.95
N TRP A 148 -16.49 -1.92 1.06
CA TRP A 148 -15.77 -1.87 2.34
C TRP A 148 -15.58 -0.44 2.83
N LYS A 149 -15.26 0.49 1.92
CA LYS A 149 -15.18 1.90 2.26
C LYS A 149 -16.52 2.46 2.75
N GLN A 150 -17.63 2.03 2.16
CA GLN A 150 -18.98 2.44 2.55
C GLN A 150 -19.41 1.83 3.89
N SER A 151 -19.08 0.56 4.14
CA SER A 151 -19.44 -0.12 5.38
C SER A 151 -18.66 0.43 6.59
N GLY A 152 -17.46 0.97 6.36
CA GLY A 152 -16.69 1.73 7.35
C GLY A 152 -15.99 0.88 8.40
N HIS A 153 -16.21 -0.44 8.40
CA HIS A 153 -15.57 -1.41 9.29
C HIS A 153 -14.59 -2.35 8.55
N SER A 154 -14.34 -2.11 7.26
CA SER A 154 -13.36 -2.86 6.49
C SER A 154 -12.52 -1.90 5.62
N ILE A 155 -11.25 -2.22 5.40
CA ILE A 155 -10.34 -1.40 4.61
C ILE A 155 -9.25 -2.26 3.96
N ILE A 156 -8.67 -1.75 2.88
CA ILE A 156 -7.50 -2.31 2.23
C ILE A 156 -6.41 -1.25 2.23
N PHE A 157 -5.24 -1.60 2.75
CA PHE A 157 -4.01 -0.81 2.66
C PHE A 157 -3.11 -1.38 1.58
N LEU A 158 -2.43 -0.49 0.87
CA LEU A 158 -1.47 -0.79 -0.19
C LEU A 158 -0.09 -0.31 0.25
N ALA A 159 0.93 -1.12 -0.04
CA ALA A 159 2.32 -0.74 0.04
C ALA A 159 2.85 -0.42 -1.36
N ILE A 160 3.32 0.81 -1.55
CA ILE A 160 3.87 1.31 -2.81
C ILE A 160 5.35 1.66 -2.58
N LEU A 161 6.25 0.84 -3.12
CA LEU A 161 7.70 1.01 -3.02
C LEU A 161 8.23 1.55 -4.35
N ASN A 162 8.85 2.73 -4.32
CA ASN A 162 9.37 3.40 -5.52
C ASN A 162 8.32 3.49 -6.65
N GLY A 163 7.07 3.78 -6.29
CA GLY A 163 5.95 3.87 -7.24
C GLY A 163 5.34 2.54 -7.70
N GLN A 164 5.85 1.39 -7.22
CA GLN A 164 5.33 0.06 -7.54
C GLN A 164 4.52 -0.52 -6.39
N HIS A 165 3.35 -1.11 -6.69
CA HIS A 165 2.57 -1.83 -5.69
C HIS A 165 3.25 -3.16 -5.36
N VAL A 166 3.69 -3.33 -4.13
CA VAL A 166 4.51 -4.48 -3.71
C VAL A 166 3.88 -5.32 -2.60
N GLY A 167 2.78 -4.85 -2.02
CA GLY A 167 2.08 -5.57 -0.97
C GLY A 167 0.77 -4.93 -0.59
N TYR A 168 -0.04 -5.67 0.16
CA TYR A 168 -1.30 -5.19 0.68
C TYR A 168 -1.60 -5.80 2.05
N LEU A 169 -2.45 -5.11 2.80
CA LEU A 169 -3.09 -5.65 3.99
C LEU A 169 -4.58 -5.33 3.95
N MET A 170 -5.40 -6.35 4.16
CA MET A 170 -6.85 -6.25 4.28
C MET A 170 -7.24 -6.35 5.75
N VAL A 171 -8.05 -5.40 6.21
CA VAL A 171 -8.76 -5.49 7.49
C VAL A 171 -10.22 -5.71 7.18
N LYS A 172 -10.77 -6.84 7.60
CA LYS A 172 -12.16 -7.20 7.37
C LYS A 172 -12.89 -7.26 8.71
N GLY A 173 -13.67 -6.22 9.00
CA GLY A 173 -14.55 -6.20 10.17
C GLY A 173 -15.83 -7.03 9.99
N ASN A 174 -16.75 -6.88 10.93
CA ASN A 174 -17.96 -7.67 11.02
C ASN A 174 -19.23 -6.79 11.07
N ASP A 175 -20.28 -7.21 10.38
CA ASP A 175 -21.61 -6.60 10.47
C ASP A 175 -22.36 -7.02 11.75
N ALA A 176 -22.08 -8.23 12.25
CA ALA A 176 -22.74 -8.77 13.43
C ALA A 176 -22.34 -7.96 14.68
N LYS A 177 -23.32 -7.31 15.34
CA LYS A 177 -23.11 -6.44 16.52
C LYS A 177 -22.24 -7.07 17.63
N ARG A 178 -22.32 -8.39 17.83
CA ARG A 178 -21.51 -9.09 18.83
C ARG A 178 -20.02 -9.16 18.48
N ALA A 179 -19.67 -8.96 17.21
CA ALA A 179 -18.31 -9.08 16.67
C ALA A 179 -17.79 -7.79 16.03
N THR A 180 -18.51 -6.66 16.11
CA THR A 180 -18.04 -5.37 15.56
C THR A 180 -16.73 -4.89 16.18
N HIS A 181 -16.42 -5.36 17.39
CA HIS A 181 -15.19 -5.05 18.12
C HIS A 181 -13.94 -5.77 17.57
N ARG A 182 -14.10 -6.72 16.62
CA ARG A 182 -12.96 -7.48 16.06
C ARG A 182 -12.92 -7.44 14.53
N ALA A 183 -11.71 -7.58 13.97
CA ALA A 183 -11.50 -7.68 12.53
C ALA A 183 -10.43 -8.71 12.17
N GLU A 184 -10.63 -9.37 11.02
CA GLU A 184 -9.71 -10.34 10.43
C GLU A 184 -8.65 -9.61 9.58
N LEU A 185 -7.39 -9.98 9.73
CA LEU A 185 -6.28 -9.48 8.91
C LEU A 185 -5.91 -10.48 7.81
N ARG A 186 -5.61 -9.96 6.62
CA ARG A 186 -4.90 -10.70 5.57
C ARG A 186 -3.80 -9.83 4.98
N LEU A 187 -2.57 -10.28 5.07
CA LEU A 187 -1.40 -9.55 4.61
C LEU A 187 -0.61 -10.39 3.62
N ALA A 188 -0.15 -9.76 2.54
CA ALA A 188 0.73 -10.41 1.59
C ALA A 188 1.68 -9.39 0.95
N ILE A 189 2.94 -9.81 0.77
CA ILE A 189 4.03 -9.02 0.18
C ILE A 189 4.64 -9.85 -0.96
N GLN A 190 4.90 -9.22 -2.10
CA GLN A 190 5.64 -9.85 -3.20
C GLN A 190 6.98 -10.39 -2.71
N ALA A 191 7.38 -11.56 -3.20
CA ALA A 191 8.57 -12.27 -2.70
C ALA A 191 9.84 -11.39 -2.76
N ASN A 192 10.02 -10.65 -3.86
CA ASN A 192 11.17 -9.76 -4.08
C ASN A 192 11.19 -8.49 -3.18
N SER A 193 10.14 -8.24 -2.41
CA SER A 193 9.97 -7.07 -1.56
C SER A 193 9.90 -7.43 -0.07
N GLN A 194 10.07 -8.71 0.28
CA GLN A 194 10.14 -9.19 1.65
C GLN A 194 11.47 -8.78 2.32
N GLY A 195 11.53 -8.85 3.65
CA GLY A 195 12.73 -8.49 4.43
C GLY A 195 13.01 -6.98 4.53
N LYS A 196 12.20 -6.13 3.87
CA LYS A 196 12.35 -4.65 3.86
C LYS A 196 11.49 -3.91 4.92
N GLY A 197 10.93 -4.61 5.89
CA GLY A 197 10.07 -4.02 6.93
C GLY A 197 8.64 -3.61 6.48
N ILE A 198 8.32 -3.76 5.19
CA ILE A 198 7.01 -3.35 4.60
C ILE A 198 5.81 -3.95 5.33
N ALA A 199 5.90 -5.22 5.70
CA ALA A 199 4.81 -5.92 6.38
C ALA A 199 4.53 -5.33 7.77
N SER A 200 5.57 -4.96 8.52
CA SER A 200 5.41 -4.26 9.81
C SER A 200 4.78 -2.88 9.61
N SER A 201 5.18 -2.13 8.59
CA SER A 201 4.58 -0.82 8.29
C SER A 201 3.10 -0.92 7.92
N LEU A 202 2.71 -1.98 7.20
CA LEU A 202 1.29 -2.27 6.92
C LEU A 202 0.51 -2.62 8.19
N LEU A 203 1.07 -3.45 9.07
CA LEU A 203 0.46 -3.81 10.36
C LEU A 203 0.25 -2.59 11.23
N GLN A 204 1.27 -1.75 11.38
CA GLN A 204 1.16 -0.49 12.13
C GLN A 204 0.02 0.38 11.59
N LYS A 205 -0.08 0.54 10.26
CA LYS A 205 -1.16 1.33 9.65
C LYS A 205 -2.55 0.72 9.89
N ALA A 206 -2.64 -0.60 9.85
CA ALA A 206 -3.87 -1.33 10.14
C ALA A 206 -4.32 -1.14 11.59
N GLU A 207 -3.38 -1.21 12.53
CA GLU A 207 -3.62 -1.01 13.96
C GLU A 207 -4.05 0.43 14.27
N GLU A 208 -3.35 1.43 13.74
CA GLU A 208 -3.73 2.84 13.83
C GLU A 208 -5.18 3.04 13.37
N TRP A 209 -5.52 2.50 12.20
CA TRP A 209 -6.87 2.59 11.65
C TRP A 209 -7.90 1.86 12.51
N ALA A 210 -7.59 0.64 12.98
CA ALA A 210 -8.47 -0.16 13.81
C ALA A 210 -8.84 0.56 15.12
N ILE A 211 -7.88 1.23 15.75
CA ILE A 211 -8.11 2.07 16.95
C ILE A 211 -9.12 3.18 16.63
N THR A 212 -8.98 3.89 15.50
CA THR A 212 -9.95 4.93 15.10
C THR A 212 -11.36 4.40 14.85
N LYS A 213 -11.52 3.08 14.68
CA LYS A 213 -12.81 2.39 14.46
C LYS A 213 -13.33 1.68 15.71
N ALA A 214 -12.69 1.88 16.86
CA ALA A 214 -13.01 1.17 18.11
C ALA A 214 -13.00 -0.37 17.94
N ILE A 215 -12.15 -0.87 17.04
CA ILE A 215 -11.84 -2.29 16.93
C ILE A 215 -10.81 -2.58 18.01
N SER A 216 -11.20 -3.35 19.03
CA SER A 216 -10.35 -3.71 20.17
C SER A 216 -9.55 -5.00 19.94
N ARG A 217 -9.78 -5.71 18.83
CA ARG A 217 -9.14 -7.00 18.53
C ARG A 217 -8.87 -7.17 17.06
N LEU A 218 -7.62 -7.46 16.71
CA LEU A 218 -7.22 -7.92 15.38
C LEU A 218 -6.86 -9.40 15.45
N GLU A 219 -7.36 -10.19 14.52
CA GLU A 219 -7.15 -11.64 14.48
C GLU A 219 -6.79 -12.13 13.08
N LEU A 220 -6.06 -13.24 13.00
CA LEU A 220 -5.62 -13.85 11.75
C LEU A 220 -5.36 -15.34 11.91
N THR A 221 -5.27 -16.04 10.78
CA THR A 221 -4.67 -17.36 10.70
C THR A 221 -3.37 -17.31 9.89
N VAL A 222 -2.41 -18.13 10.27
CA VAL A 222 -1.14 -18.27 9.58
C VAL A 222 -0.75 -19.74 9.57
N LEU A 223 -0.22 -20.25 8.45
CA LEU A 223 0.28 -21.62 8.42
C LEU A 223 1.37 -21.85 9.46
N GLU A 224 1.30 -22.98 10.14
CA GLU A 224 2.30 -23.39 11.14
C GLU A 224 3.71 -23.45 10.52
N ALA A 225 3.82 -23.89 9.27
CA ALA A 225 5.07 -23.94 8.51
C ALA A 225 5.60 -22.56 8.07
N ASN A 226 4.78 -21.50 8.07
CA ASN A 226 5.19 -20.16 7.65
C ASN A 226 5.91 -19.42 8.79
N VAL A 227 7.11 -19.88 9.14
CA VAL A 227 7.96 -19.30 10.19
C VAL A 227 8.16 -17.79 10.01
N PRO A 228 8.47 -17.26 8.81
CA PRO A 228 8.67 -15.82 8.62
C PRO A 228 7.44 -14.98 9.01
N ALA A 229 6.23 -15.40 8.61
CA ALA A 229 5.00 -14.69 8.96
C ALA A 229 4.69 -14.79 10.45
N ARG A 230 4.90 -15.96 11.07
CA ARG A 230 4.72 -16.13 12.53
C ARG A 230 5.61 -15.18 13.32
N THR A 231 6.91 -15.16 13.00
CA THR A 231 7.87 -14.25 13.65
C THR A 231 7.53 -12.78 13.42
N LEU A 232 7.03 -12.42 12.24
CA LEU A 232 6.52 -11.06 11.98
C LEU A 232 5.38 -10.72 12.94
N TYR A 233 4.37 -11.58 13.07
CA TYR A 233 3.21 -11.34 13.93
C TYR A 233 3.60 -11.30 15.41
N GLU A 234 4.41 -12.25 15.88
CA GLU A 234 4.94 -12.28 17.26
C GLU A 234 5.71 -10.99 17.60
N LYS A 235 6.61 -10.54 16.71
CA LYS A 235 7.37 -9.29 16.89
C LYS A 235 6.47 -8.05 16.96
N ASN A 236 5.31 -8.08 16.31
CA ASN A 236 4.33 -7.00 16.34
C ASN A 236 3.29 -7.18 17.47
N GLY A 237 3.49 -8.11 18.40
CA GLY A 237 2.66 -8.29 19.60
C GLY A 237 1.37 -9.09 19.37
N TYR A 238 1.32 -9.92 18.33
CA TYR A 238 0.26 -10.90 18.16
C TYR A 238 0.65 -12.19 18.88
N GLU A 239 -0.32 -12.77 19.59
CA GLU A 239 -0.13 -13.98 20.39
C GLU A 239 -0.90 -15.16 19.76
N SER A 240 -0.37 -16.37 19.92
CA SER A 240 -1.03 -17.60 19.46
C SER A 240 -2.18 -17.98 20.41
N GLU A 241 -3.33 -18.32 19.84
CA GLU A 241 -4.54 -18.69 20.60
C GLU A 241 -5.02 -20.13 20.31
N GLY A 242 -4.41 -20.82 19.36
CA GLY A 242 -4.74 -22.22 19.09
C GLY A 242 -4.32 -22.71 17.71
N ILE A 243 -4.36 -24.02 17.52
CA ILE A 243 -4.03 -24.69 16.26
C ILE A 243 -5.30 -25.20 15.60
N ARG A 244 -5.50 -24.80 14.34
CA ARG A 244 -6.53 -25.29 13.44
C ARG A 244 -5.94 -26.43 12.61
N ARG A 245 -6.13 -27.65 13.08
CA ARG A 245 -5.52 -28.85 12.48
C ARG A 245 -6.09 -29.15 11.09
N ASN A 246 -5.23 -29.55 10.16
CA ASN A 246 -5.58 -29.96 8.80
C ASN A 246 -6.52 -28.95 8.10
N SER A 247 -6.27 -27.67 8.28
CA SER A 247 -7.18 -26.62 7.81
C SER A 247 -7.02 -26.28 6.33
N MET A 248 -5.87 -26.64 5.74
CA MET A 248 -5.60 -26.48 4.31
C MET A 248 -4.95 -27.75 3.73
N ILE A 249 -5.16 -27.99 2.44
CA ILE A 249 -4.47 -29.01 1.66
C ILE A 249 -3.58 -28.29 0.66
N ILE A 250 -2.27 -28.51 0.77
CA ILE A 250 -1.27 -27.84 -0.07
C ILE A 250 -0.37 -28.92 -0.63
N HIS A 251 -0.25 -28.99 -1.95
CA HIS A 251 0.44 -30.10 -2.63
C HIS A 251 -0.05 -31.49 -2.18
N ASN A 252 -1.37 -31.64 -1.98
CA ASN A 252 -2.04 -32.85 -1.46
C ASN A 252 -1.69 -33.25 -0.01
N GLU A 253 -0.93 -32.42 0.72
CA GLU A 253 -0.58 -32.67 2.10
C GLU A 253 -1.40 -31.76 3.05
N PRO A 254 -1.93 -32.31 4.16
CA PRO A 254 -2.64 -31.50 5.14
C PRO A 254 -1.69 -30.58 5.89
N GLN A 255 -2.09 -29.32 6.03
CA GLN A 255 -1.36 -28.28 6.73
C GLN A 255 -2.20 -27.69 7.85
N ASN A 256 -1.55 -27.35 8.96
CA ASN A 256 -2.17 -26.68 10.10
C ASN A 256 -2.06 -25.16 9.97
N GLU A 257 -3.08 -24.45 10.44
CA GLU A 257 -2.98 -23.01 10.72
C GLU A 257 -2.90 -22.77 12.23
N ILE A 258 -2.27 -21.68 12.62
CA ILE A 258 -2.27 -21.12 13.96
C ILE A 258 -3.19 -19.89 13.96
N TYR A 259 -4.14 -19.85 14.88
CA TYR A 259 -4.89 -18.63 15.19
C TYR A 259 -3.99 -17.69 15.99
N MET A 260 -3.87 -16.45 15.54
CA MET A 260 -3.17 -15.41 16.26
C MET A 260 -4.05 -14.18 16.43
N ALA A 261 -3.86 -13.45 17.53
CA ALA A 261 -4.59 -12.23 17.77
C ALA A 261 -3.77 -11.20 18.55
N LYS A 262 -4.14 -9.93 18.40
CA LYS A 262 -3.64 -8.82 19.18
C LYS A 262 -4.81 -8.02 19.72
N MET A 263 -4.80 -7.77 21.03
CA MET A 263 -5.72 -6.84 21.66
C MET A 263 -5.19 -5.42 21.50
N LEU A 264 -6.07 -4.50 21.10
CA LEU A 264 -5.73 -3.08 20.95
C LEU A 264 -6.30 -2.31 22.14
N ALA A 265 -5.44 -1.53 22.80
CA ALA A 265 -5.85 -0.54 23.78
C ALA A 265 -6.22 0.76 23.07
N TYR A 266 -7.22 1.47 23.62
CA TYR A 266 -7.65 2.79 23.19
C TYR A 266 -7.61 3.76 24.37
#